data_AF-A0A3D3JSE4-F1
#
_entry.id   AF-A0A3D3JSE4-F1
#
_cell.length_a   1.000
_cell.length_b   1.000
_cell.length_c   1.000
_cell.angle_alpha   90.00
_cell.angle_beta   90.00
_cell.angle_gamma   90.00
#
_symmetry.space_group_name_H-M   'P 1'
#
loop_
_entity.id
_entity.type
_entity.pdbx_description
1 polymer ?
#
loop_
_entity_poly.entity_id
_entity_poly.type
_entity_poly.pdbx_seq_one_letter_code
_entity_poly.pdbx_strand_id
1 'polypeptide(L)'
;EMGDPDYLDIHQAVNLEMKPGEFILFNERTVHHSEPNRSQKRRIGLAVRVVVPIVKVLTWDSPEHALMQISGRDPMGLNTVTQPPLD
;
A
#
# COMPACT_ATOMS: atom_id res chain seq x y z
N GLU A 1 9.32 -7.57 7.52
CA GLU A 1 9.94 -7.72 8.84
C GLU A 1 9.44 -6.62 9.75
N MET A 2 9.42 -6.83 11.07
CA MET A 2 9.16 -5.74 12.00
C MET A 2 10.44 -4.93 12.20
N GLY A 3 10.31 -3.60 12.24
CA GLY A 3 11.43 -2.72 12.56
C GLY A 3 11.87 -2.96 14.02
N ASP A 4 13.16 -2.85 14.26
CA ASP A 4 13.73 -2.94 15.60
C ASP A 4 13.35 -1.68 16.42
N PRO A 5 12.59 -1.83 17.52
CA PRO A 5 12.15 -0.69 18.32
C PRO A 5 13.30 0.13 18.91
N ASP A 6 14.47 -0.47 19.13
CA ASP A 6 15.63 0.21 19.72
C ASP A 6 16.19 1.33 18.80
N TYR A 7 15.82 1.30 17.51
CA TYR A 7 16.18 2.31 16.52
C TYR A 7 15.05 3.30 16.21
N LEU A 8 13.94 3.28 16.97
CA LEU A 8 12.78 4.13 16.77
C LEU A 8 12.55 5.06 17.96
N ASP A 9 12.55 6.37 17.72
CA ASP A 9 12.06 7.33 18.71
C ASP A 9 10.52 7.36 18.68
N ILE A 10 9.91 6.54 19.54
CA ILE A 10 8.45 6.43 19.64
C ILE A 10 7.76 7.73 20.08
N HIS A 11 8.49 8.68 20.68
CA HIS A 11 7.92 9.97 21.08
C HIS A 11 7.68 10.89 19.88
N GLN A 12 8.27 10.58 18.73
CA GLN A 12 8.01 11.27 17.46
C GLN A 12 6.86 10.65 16.65
N ALA A 13 6.27 9.55 17.13
CA ALA A 13 5.14 8.94 16.46
C ALA A 13 3.94 9.88 16.45
N VAL A 14 3.26 9.96 15.30
CA VAL A 14 2.06 10.78 15.12
C VAL A 14 0.86 9.86 14.89
N ASN A 15 -0.20 10.06 15.66
CA ASN A 15 -1.47 9.38 15.45
C ASN A 15 -2.14 9.91 14.18
N LEU A 16 -2.52 9.00 13.30
CA LEU A 16 -3.29 9.29 12.11
C LEU A 16 -4.73 8.81 12.29
N GLU A 17 -5.58 9.67 12.81
CA GLU A 17 -7.01 9.41 12.92
C GLU A 17 -7.71 9.73 11.61
N MET A 18 -8.66 8.86 11.22
CA MET A 18 -9.33 8.95 9.93
C MET A 18 -10.81 8.59 10.06
N LYS A 19 -11.66 9.28 9.29
CA LYS A 19 -13.08 8.98 9.11
C LYS A 19 -13.28 7.99 7.96
N PRO A 20 -14.42 7.28 7.93
CA PRO A 20 -14.78 6.46 6.77
C PRO A 20 -14.75 7.29 5.47
N GLY A 21 -14.03 6.79 4.47
CA GLY A 21 -13.86 7.44 3.17
C GLY A 21 -12.60 8.31 3.04
N GLU A 22 -11.90 8.62 4.12
CA GLU A 22 -10.59 9.26 4.05
C GLU A 22 -9.50 8.27 3.65
N PHE A 23 -8.44 8.77 3.02
CA PHE A 23 -7.26 7.99 2.66
C PHE A 23 -5.97 8.74 3.02
N ILE A 24 -4.87 8.00 3.17
CA ILE A 24 -3.53 8.55 3.33
C ILE A 24 -2.64 8.06 2.20
N LEU A 25 -1.73 8.93 1.76
CA LEU A 25 -0.59 8.58 0.92
C LEU A 25 0.67 8.60 1.77
N PHE A 26 1.43 7.50 1.74
CA PHE A 26 2.74 7.42 2.37
C PHE A 26 3.67 6.58 1.49
N ASN A 27 4.97 6.80 1.65
CA ASN A 27 5.98 6.02 0.94
C ASN A 27 6.04 4.61 1.55
N GLU A 28 6.32 3.58 0.75
CA GLU A 28 6.35 2.19 1.23
C GLU A 28 7.37 1.93 2.34
N ARG A 29 8.38 2.80 2.48
CA ARG A 29 9.44 2.74 3.50
C ARG A 29 9.16 3.59 4.73
N THR A 30 8.07 4.36 4.75
CA THR A 30 7.69 5.12 5.95
C THR A 30 7.42 4.14 7.09
N VAL A 31 8.10 4.32 8.23
CA VAL A 31 7.83 3.52 9.44
C VAL A 31 6.41 3.80 9.89
N HIS A 32 5.60 2.76 10.03
CA HIS A 32 4.21 2.88 10.44
C HIS A 32 3.80 1.66 11.27
N HIS A 33 2.86 1.90 12.17
CA HIS A 33 2.28 0.89 13.06
C HIS A 33 0.78 1.14 13.21
N SER A 34 0.03 0.10 13.58
CA SER A 34 -1.37 0.25 13.95
C SER A 34 -1.61 -0.34 15.33
N GLU A 35 -2.16 0.48 16.22
CA GLU A 35 -2.46 0.08 17.59
C GLU A 35 -3.45 -1.10 17.65
N PRO A 36 -3.39 -1.92 18.72
CA PRO A 36 -4.36 -2.97 18.98
C PRO A 36 -5.79 -2.42 19.03
N ASN A 37 -6.72 -3.13 18.40
CA ASN A 37 -8.13 -2.76 18.45
C ASN A 37 -8.75 -3.16 19.79
N ARG A 38 -9.03 -2.16 20.64
CA ARG A 38 -9.67 -2.35 21.96
C ARG A 38 -11.20 -2.15 21.94
N SER A 39 -11.79 -1.95 20.76
CA SER A 39 -13.22 -1.72 20.60
C SER A 39 -14.00 -3.00 20.25
N GLN A 40 -15.33 -2.95 20.35
CA GLN A 40 -16.23 -4.02 19.89
C GLN A 40 -16.56 -3.92 18.38
N LYS A 41 -15.89 -3.03 17.63
CA LYS A 41 -16.12 -2.81 16.20
C LYS A 41 -14.90 -3.25 15.41
N ARG A 42 -15.12 -3.82 14.21
CA ARG A 42 -14.03 -4.14 13.28
C ARG A 42 -13.50 -2.85 12.65
N ARG A 43 -12.17 -2.72 12.56
CA ARG A 43 -11.48 -1.69 11.77
C ARG A 43 -11.05 -2.30 10.45
N ILE A 44 -11.41 -1.68 9.34
CA ILE A 44 -11.02 -2.11 7.99
C ILE A 44 -10.27 -0.95 7.33
N GLY A 45 -9.12 -1.26 6.73
CA GLY A 45 -8.39 -0.37 5.84
C GLY A 45 -8.11 -1.11 4.53
N LEU A 46 -8.24 -0.42 3.40
CA LEU A 46 -7.90 -0.92 2.08
C LEU A 46 -6.63 -0.24 1.61
N ALA A 47 -5.57 -1.01 1.38
CA ALA A 47 -4.32 -0.48 0.85
C ALA A 47 -4.24 -0.72 -0.67
N VAL A 48 -4.08 0.35 -1.43
CA VAL A 48 -3.78 0.30 -2.86
C VAL A 48 -2.34 0.77 -3.06
N ARG A 49 -1.50 -0.07 -3.68
CA ARG A 49 -0.11 0.26 -3.99
C ARG A 49 -0.02 0.69 -5.44
N VAL A 50 0.65 1.82 -5.68
CA VAL A 50 0.85 2.38 -7.02
C VAL A 50 2.35 2.49 -7.28
N VAL A 51 2.78 2.04 -8.45
CA VAL A 51 4.17 2.12 -8.91
C VAL A 51 4.26 2.84 -10.24
N VAL A 52 5.42 3.43 -10.51
CA VAL A 52 5.73 4.05 -11.81
C VAL A 52 6.21 3.00 -12.82
N PRO A 53 6.09 3.24 -14.15
CA PRO A 53 6.39 2.25 -15.18
C PRO A 53 7.81 1.65 -15.17
N ILE A 54 8.79 2.34 -14.57
CA ILE A 54 10.18 1.84 -14.46
C ILE A 54 10.32 0.73 -13.40
N VAL A 55 9.33 0.54 -12.52
CA VAL A 55 9.35 -0.51 -11.50
C VAL A 55 8.90 -1.84 -12.11
N LYS A 56 9.72 -2.88 -11.96
CA LYS A 56 9.34 -4.26 -12.29
C LYS A 56 8.73 -4.95 -11.07
N VAL A 57 7.49 -5.39 -11.19
CA VAL A 57 6.82 -6.22 -10.20
C VAL A 57 7.25 -7.67 -10.39
N LEU A 58 7.64 -8.30 -9.29
CA LEU A 58 8.13 -9.67 -9.28
C LEU A 58 6.96 -10.63 -9.03
N THR A 59 7.05 -11.84 -9.58
CA THR A 59 6.00 -12.87 -9.55
C THR A 59 5.98 -13.65 -8.24
N TRP A 60 5.92 -12.97 -7.10
CA TRP A 60 5.94 -13.62 -5.79
C TRP A 60 4.56 -14.14 -5.36
N ASP A 61 3.48 -13.46 -5.77
CA ASP A 61 2.13 -13.77 -5.30
C ASP A 61 1.41 -14.79 -6.21
N SER A 62 1.41 -14.54 -7.52
CA SER A 62 0.77 -15.38 -8.53
C SER A 62 1.39 -15.17 -9.91
N PRO A 63 1.51 -16.21 -10.74
CA PRO A 63 1.85 -16.07 -12.17
C PRO A 63 0.85 -15.20 -12.95
N GLU A 64 -0.38 -15.10 -12.47
CA GLU A 64 -1.49 -14.35 -13.10
C GLU A 64 -1.55 -12.89 -12.63
N HIS A 65 -0.60 -12.46 -11.79
CA HIS A 65 -0.57 -11.09 -11.28
C HIS A 65 -0.42 -10.11 -12.45
N ALA A 66 -1.41 -9.22 -12.58
CA ALA A 66 -1.43 -8.17 -13.59
C ALA A 66 -1.75 -6.82 -12.94
N LEU A 67 -1.18 -5.77 -13.52
CA LEU A 67 -1.37 -4.39 -13.05
C LEU A 67 -2.44 -3.69 -13.89
N MET A 68 -3.11 -2.71 -13.30
CA MET A 68 -4.01 -1.81 -14.03
C MET A 68 -3.33 -0.47 -14.22
N GLN A 69 -3.30 0.04 -15.46
CA GLN A 69 -2.79 1.37 -15.73
C GLN A 69 -3.83 2.43 -15.33
N ILE A 70 -3.52 3.17 -14.25
CA ILE A 70 -4.45 4.17 -13.70
C ILE A 70 -4.39 5.53 -14.41
N SER A 71 -3.24 5.87 -15.00
CA SER A 71 -3.02 7.17 -15.65
C SER A 71 -1.78 7.13 -16.56
N GLY A 72 -1.68 8.08 -17.49
CA GLY A 72 -0.49 8.29 -18.32
C GLY A 72 -0.31 7.24 -19.42
N ARG A 73 0.95 6.85 -19.67
CA ARG A 73 1.36 5.81 -20.62
C ARG A 73 2.43 4.92 -19.99
N ASP A 74 2.46 3.63 -20.34
CA ASP A 74 3.54 2.70 -20.00
C ASP A 74 4.42 2.41 -21.24
N PRO A 75 5.50 3.20 -21.47
CA PRO A 75 6.45 2.92 -22.53
C PRO A 75 7.46 1.82 -22.17
N MET A 76 7.53 1.38 -20.91
CA MET A 76 8.55 0.46 -20.43
C MET A 76 8.15 -0.99 -20.67
N GLY A 77 6.85 -1.32 -20.54
CA GLY A 77 6.32 -2.65 -20.83
C GLY A 77 6.94 -3.75 -19.96
N LEU A 78 7.37 -3.41 -18.74
CA LEU A 78 8.07 -4.33 -17.84
C LEU A 78 7.15 -5.30 -17.11
N ASN A 79 5.85 -5.00 -17.06
CA ASN A 79 4.84 -5.73 -16.30
C ASN A 79 3.66 -6.14 -17.18
N THR A 80 2.99 -7.22 -16.80
CA THR A 80 1.70 -7.59 -17.39
C THR A 80 0.65 -6.57 -16.99
N VAL A 81 -0.03 -5.97 -17.96
CA VAL A 81 -1.12 -5.01 -17.74
C VAL A 81 -2.45 -5.63 -18.14
N THR A 82 -3.50 -5.42 -17.34
CA THR A 82 -4.86 -5.85 -17.59
C THR A 82 -5.83 -4.66 -17.58
N GLN A 83 -7.00 -4.87 -18.18
CA GLN A 83 -8.12 -3.95 -18.03
C GLN A 83 -8.78 -4.13 -16.65
N PRO A 84 -9.41 -3.07 -16.12
CA PRO A 84 -10.23 -3.22 -14.92
C PRO A 84 -11.34 -4.26 -15.16
N PRO A 85 -11.74 -5.00 -14.10
CA PRO A 85 -12.87 -5.92 -14.21
C PRO A 85 -14.10 -5.14 -14.69
N LEU A 86 -14.84 -5.76 -15.62
CA LEU A 86 -16.14 -5.27 -16.05
C LEU A 86 -17.18 -5.64 -14.98
N ASP A 87 -18.12 -4.73 -14.72
CA ASP A 87 -19.27 -4.98 -13.85
C ASP A 87 -20.16 -6.13 -14.36
#